data_AF-A0A1V6HBB9-F1
#
_entry.id   AF-A0A1V6HBB9-F1
#
_cell.length_a   1.000
_cell.length_b   1.000
_cell.length_c   1.000
_cell.angle_alpha   90.00
_cell.angle_beta   90.00
_cell.angle_gamma   90.00
#
_symmetry.space_group_name_H-M   'P 1'
#
loop_
_entity.id
_entity.type
_entity.pdbx_description
1 polymer ?
#
loop_
_entity_poly.entity_id
_entity_poly.type
_entity_poly.pdbx_seq_one_letter_code
_entity_poly.pdbx_strand_id
1 'polypeptide(L)'
;MAVEKLFPLAKVVTPNMPEAEVLVGFPLVSEKDIQKAAEVIHAMGPEVVVIKGGHGPYFEQGIAVDRVWDGNKLTALIYPRHPTKNTHGTGCTFSAAIAANLALGHPVLSAIEDAKKYISEAIKNNPNLGNGHGPVLHRLQGWGDLAR
;
A
#
# COMPACT_ATOMS: atom_id res chain seq x y z
N MET A 1 -15.38 -14.15 6.69
CA MET A 1 -16.03 -13.62 5.46
C MET A 1 -15.04 -13.10 4.41
N ALA A 2 -14.30 -12.01 4.64
CA ALA A 2 -13.37 -11.49 3.62
C ALA A 2 -12.21 -12.45 3.30
N VAL A 3 -11.58 -13.00 4.34
CA VAL A 3 -10.50 -14.00 4.19
C VAL A 3 -11.00 -15.26 3.47
N GLU A 4 -12.15 -15.81 3.86
CA GLU A 4 -12.64 -17.07 3.26
C GLU A 4 -13.21 -16.90 1.85
N LYS A 5 -13.77 -15.73 1.51
CA LYS A 5 -14.51 -15.52 0.25
C LYS A 5 -13.81 -14.62 -0.77
N LEU A 6 -12.97 -13.69 -0.33
CA LEU A 6 -12.33 -12.70 -1.23
C LEU A 6 -10.85 -12.99 -1.45
N PHE A 7 -10.11 -13.39 -0.41
CA PHE A 7 -8.66 -13.58 -0.52
C PHE A 7 -8.26 -14.64 -1.57
N PRO A 8 -8.95 -15.79 -1.68
CA PRO A 8 -8.66 -16.78 -2.73
C PRO A 8 -8.86 -16.28 -4.17
N LEU A 9 -9.55 -15.15 -4.36
CA LEU A 9 -9.81 -14.54 -5.66
C LEU A 9 -8.91 -13.32 -5.92
N ALA A 10 -8.15 -12.87 -4.92
CA ALA A 10 -7.44 -11.61 -4.97
C ALA A 10 -6.08 -11.76 -5.66
N LYS A 11 -5.87 -11.02 -6.74
CA LYS A 11 -4.54 -10.86 -7.35
C LYS A 11 -3.58 -10.14 -6.39
N VAL A 12 -4.08 -9.08 -5.75
CA VAL A 12 -3.31 -8.27 -4.79
C VAL A 12 -4.21 -7.93 -3.60
N VAL A 13 -3.71 -8.10 -2.38
CA VAL A 13 -4.31 -7.51 -1.17
C VAL A 13 -3.38 -6.45 -0.60
N THR A 14 -3.96 -5.40 -0.02
CA THR A 14 -3.18 -4.23 0.43
C THR A 14 -3.48 -3.84 1.88
N PRO A 15 -3.33 -4.74 2.88
CA PRO A 15 -3.57 -4.39 4.27
C PRO A 15 -2.59 -3.31 4.74
N ASN A 16 -3.02 -2.36 5.58
CA ASN A 16 -2.08 -1.58 6.38
C ASN A 16 -1.54 -2.40 7.57
N MET A 17 -0.56 -1.87 8.31
CA MET A 17 0.02 -2.56 9.46
C MET A 17 -1.03 -3.02 10.50
N PRO A 18 -1.95 -2.18 11.02
CA PRO A 18 -3.01 -2.65 11.92
C PRO A 18 -3.93 -3.73 11.33
N GLU A 19 -4.30 -3.61 10.05
CA GLU A 19 -5.11 -4.62 9.35
C GLU A 19 -4.34 -5.94 9.24
N ALA A 20 -3.04 -5.88 8.94
CA ALA A 20 -2.17 -7.05 8.88
C ALA A 20 -2.02 -7.73 10.24
N GLU A 21 -1.82 -6.98 11.32
CA GLU A 21 -1.79 -7.48 12.70
C GLU A 21 -3.08 -8.23 13.06
N VAL A 22 -4.23 -7.68 12.69
CA VAL A 22 -5.54 -8.33 12.89
C VAL A 22 -5.64 -9.63 12.08
N LEU A 23 -5.16 -9.65 10.84
CA LEU A 23 -5.21 -10.84 9.98
C LEU A 23 -4.33 -11.98 10.51
N VAL A 24 -3.16 -11.66 11.07
CA VAL A 24 -2.17 -12.67 11.48
C VAL A 24 -2.21 -13.00 12.98
N GLY A 25 -2.87 -12.16 13.78
CA GLY A 25 -3.05 -12.37 15.21
C GLY A 25 -1.79 -12.12 16.06
N PHE A 26 -0.80 -11.40 15.53
CA PHE A 26 0.43 -11.02 16.24
C PHE A 26 0.91 -9.62 15.84
N PRO A 27 1.63 -8.90 16.73
CA PRO A 27 2.11 -7.54 16.45
C PRO A 27 3.27 -7.54 15.45
N LEU A 28 3.36 -6.47 14.64
CA LEU A 28 4.43 -6.30 13.64
C LEU A 28 5.46 -5.28 14.12
N VAL A 29 6.41 -5.74 14.94
CA VAL A 29 7.42 -4.89 15.58
C VAL A 29 8.82 -5.00 14.94
N SER A 30 8.98 -5.83 13.92
CA SER A 30 10.25 -6.01 13.22
C SER A 30 10.05 -6.38 11.74
N GLU A 31 11.11 -6.24 10.93
CA GLU A 31 11.12 -6.73 9.53
C GLU A 31 10.80 -8.22 9.42
N LYS A 32 11.26 -9.01 10.40
CA LYS A 32 10.99 -10.45 10.45
C LYS A 32 9.50 -10.73 10.68
N ASP A 33 8.85 -9.95 11.53
CA ASP A 33 7.41 -10.09 11.76
C ASP A 33 6.62 -9.70 10.52
N ILE A 34 7.03 -8.63 9.83
CA ILE A 34 6.37 -8.20 8.58
C ILE A 34 6.51 -9.26 7.49
N GLN A 35 7.71 -9.84 7.33
CA GLN A 35 7.90 -10.93 6.38
C GLN A 35 6.99 -12.12 6.71
N LYS A 36 7.00 -12.56 7.98
CA LYS A 36 6.15 -13.66 8.45
C LYS A 36 4.66 -13.35 8.22
N ALA A 37 4.24 -12.11 8.46
CA ALA A 37 2.87 -11.71 8.23
C ALA A 37 2.49 -11.74 6.75
N ALA A 38 3.38 -11.29 5.87
CA ALA A 38 3.16 -11.35 4.43
C ALA A 38 3.05 -12.80 3.93
N GLU A 39 3.91 -13.70 4.42
CA GLU A 39 3.85 -15.15 4.14
C GLU A 39 2.53 -15.77 4.62
N VAL A 40 2.10 -15.47 5.85
CA VAL A 40 0.83 -15.96 6.41
C VAL A 40 -0.37 -15.46 5.62
N ILE A 41 -0.41 -14.16 5.29
CA ILE A 41 -1.51 -13.57 4.52
C ILE A 41 -1.53 -14.13 3.10
N HIS A 42 -0.38 -14.37 2.49
CA HIS A 42 -0.29 -15.00 1.17
C HIS A 42 -0.84 -16.43 1.19
N ALA A 43 -0.53 -17.21 2.24
CA ALA A 43 -1.07 -18.55 2.45
C ALA A 43 -2.60 -18.57 2.64
N MET A 44 -3.24 -17.43 2.90
CA MET A 44 -4.70 -17.31 2.93
C MET A 44 -5.35 -17.22 1.53
N GLY A 45 -4.55 -17.16 0.44
CA GLY A 45 -5.04 -17.23 -0.93
C GLY A 45 -4.60 -16.12 -1.91
N PRO A 46 -4.30 -14.87 -1.51
CA PRO A 46 -3.94 -13.83 -2.46
C PRO A 46 -2.61 -14.10 -3.14
N GLU A 47 -2.50 -13.82 -4.44
CA GLU A 47 -1.23 -14.03 -5.16
C GLU A 47 -0.11 -13.11 -4.68
N VAL A 48 -0.44 -11.84 -4.41
CA VAL A 48 0.52 -10.82 -3.93
C VAL A 48 -0.04 -10.09 -2.71
N VAL A 49 0.83 -9.85 -1.73
CA VAL A 49 0.48 -9.13 -0.50
C VAL A 49 1.30 -7.84 -0.42
N VAL A 50 0.63 -6.71 -0.23
CA VAL A 50 1.25 -5.41 0.03
C VAL A 50 0.91 -4.96 1.43
N ILE A 51 1.83 -5.14 2.39
CA ILE A 51 1.68 -4.56 3.72
C ILE A 51 2.08 -3.10 3.65
N LYS A 52 1.08 -2.22 3.75
CA LYS A 52 1.24 -0.77 3.61
C LYS A 52 1.63 -0.14 4.94
N GLY A 53 2.51 0.82 4.83
CA GLY A 53 3.00 1.58 5.97
C GLY A 53 4.06 0.82 6.75
N GLY A 54 4.82 1.61 7.46
CA GLY A 54 5.96 1.22 8.27
C GLY A 54 6.43 2.51 8.91
N HIS A 55 5.78 2.88 10.01
CA HIS A 55 6.25 3.93 10.88
C HIS A 55 6.02 3.49 12.31
N GLY A 56 7.11 3.43 13.03
CA GLY A 56 7.15 2.89 14.37
C GLY A 56 8.56 3.13 14.89
N PRO A 57 8.78 2.93 16.19
CA PRO A 57 10.08 3.18 16.82
C PRO A 57 11.23 2.40 16.16
N TYR A 58 10.91 1.34 15.40
CA TYR A 58 11.86 0.48 14.69
C TYR A 58 12.10 0.86 13.22
N PHE A 59 11.40 1.86 12.69
CA PHE A 59 11.52 2.29 11.29
C PHE A 59 12.09 3.71 11.19
N GLU A 60 12.88 3.96 10.14
CA GLU A 60 13.52 5.26 9.91
C GLU A 60 12.49 6.39 9.81
N GLN A 61 12.75 7.50 10.50
CA GLN A 61 11.87 8.66 10.48
C GLN A 61 11.94 9.35 9.11
N GLY A 62 10.80 9.84 8.63
CA GLY A 62 10.73 10.61 7.37
C GLY A 62 10.56 9.77 6.10
N ILE A 63 10.56 8.44 6.20
CA ILE A 63 10.19 7.56 5.08
C ILE A 63 8.90 6.80 5.36
N ALA A 64 8.23 6.40 4.28
CA ALA A 64 7.08 5.52 4.27
C ALA A 64 7.44 4.29 3.45
N VAL A 65 7.42 3.12 4.09
CA VAL A 65 7.83 1.88 3.44
C VAL A 65 6.69 0.90 3.36
N ASP A 66 6.42 0.38 2.17
CA ASP A 66 5.49 -0.73 1.96
C ASP A 66 6.29 -2.00 1.65
N ARG A 67 5.79 -3.15 2.08
CA ARG A 67 6.42 -4.47 1.82
C ARG A 67 5.54 -5.27 0.87
N VAL A 68 6.10 -5.65 -0.27
CA VAL A 68 5.44 -6.45 -1.30
C VAL A 68 5.99 -7.87 -1.23
N TRP A 69 5.11 -8.84 -1.02
CA TRP A 69 5.43 -10.26 -1.06
C TRP A 69 4.75 -10.89 -2.28
N ASP A 70 5.55 -11.50 -3.16
CA ASP A 70 5.10 -12.11 -4.42
C ASP A 70 4.97 -13.64 -4.36
N GLY A 71 5.11 -14.23 -3.16
CA GLY A 71 5.17 -15.68 -2.97
C GLY A 71 6.58 -16.23 -2.81
N ASN A 72 7.61 -15.45 -3.13
CA ASN A 72 9.01 -15.88 -3.07
C ASN A 72 9.94 -14.85 -2.40
N LYS A 73 9.72 -13.56 -2.68
CA LYS A 73 10.61 -12.48 -2.24
C LYS A 73 9.81 -11.35 -1.61
N LEU A 74 10.37 -10.80 -0.54
CA LEU A 74 9.93 -9.54 0.05
C LEU A 74 10.67 -8.37 -0.61
N THR A 75 9.92 -7.46 -1.23
CA THR A 75 10.42 -6.24 -1.86
C THR A 75 9.95 -5.01 -1.07
N ALA A 76 10.86 -4.09 -0.76
CA ALA A 76 10.55 -2.87 -0.04
C ALA A 76 10.37 -1.69 -1.02
N LEU A 77 9.23 -1.00 -0.94
CA LEU A 77 8.97 0.23 -1.69
C LEU A 77 9.12 1.43 -0.76
N ILE A 78 10.25 2.15 -0.89
CA ILE A 78 10.64 3.27 -0.03
C ILE A 78 10.28 4.60 -0.70
N TYR A 79 9.46 5.42 -0.03
CA TYR A 79 9.10 6.75 -0.49
C TYR A 79 9.18 7.77 0.65
N PRO A 80 9.33 9.08 0.34
CA PRO A 80 9.26 10.12 1.36
C PRO A 80 7.93 10.09 2.11
N ARG A 81 7.99 10.25 3.44
CA ARG A 81 6.81 10.51 4.25
C ARG A 81 6.54 12.01 4.27
N HIS A 82 5.40 12.41 3.74
CA HIS A 82 4.97 13.80 3.75
C HIS A 82 4.25 14.11 5.08
N PRO A 83 4.68 15.13 5.85
CA PRO A 83 4.02 15.50 7.10
C PRO A 83 2.68 16.18 6.80
N THR A 84 1.59 15.42 6.88
CA THR A 84 0.23 15.93 6.64
C THR A 84 -0.81 15.20 7.50
N LYS A 85 -1.89 15.91 7.84
CA LYS A 85 -3.10 15.33 8.44
C LYS A 85 -4.05 14.75 7.39
N ASN A 86 -3.81 15.06 6.11
CA ASN A 86 -4.70 14.72 5.01
C ASN A 86 -4.39 13.33 4.47
N THR A 87 -4.81 12.32 5.22
CA THR A 87 -4.58 10.90 4.94
C THR A 87 -5.85 10.16 4.55
N HIS A 88 -6.99 10.86 4.47
CA HIS A 88 -8.25 10.26 4.08
C HIS A 88 -8.21 9.82 2.61
N GLY A 89 -8.66 8.59 2.36
CA GLY A 89 -8.66 8.00 1.02
C GLY A 89 -7.31 7.46 0.56
N THR A 90 -6.23 7.52 1.36
CA THR A 90 -4.92 7.01 0.94
C THR A 90 -4.94 5.53 0.57
N GLY A 91 -5.57 4.71 1.41
CA GLY A 91 -5.74 3.28 1.15
C GLY A 91 -6.55 2.99 -0.11
N CYS A 92 -7.71 3.63 -0.26
CA CYS A 92 -8.59 3.44 -1.43
C CYS A 92 -7.95 3.92 -2.72
N THR A 93 -7.24 5.05 -2.67
CA THR A 93 -6.54 5.62 -3.83
C THR A 93 -5.42 4.69 -4.29
N PHE A 94 -4.66 4.14 -3.34
CA PHE A 94 -3.58 3.21 -3.63
C PHE A 94 -4.10 1.91 -4.27
N SER A 95 -5.12 1.26 -3.68
CA SER A 95 -5.68 0.04 -4.26
C SER A 95 -6.37 0.28 -5.61
N ALA A 96 -7.03 1.44 -5.79
CA ALA A 96 -7.61 1.83 -7.07
C ALA A 96 -6.54 2.06 -8.14
N ALA A 97 -5.42 2.70 -7.81
CA ALA A 97 -4.30 2.90 -8.73
C ALA A 97 -3.66 1.57 -9.14
N ILE A 98 -3.49 0.62 -8.21
CA ILE A 98 -3.05 -0.75 -8.54
C ILE A 98 -4.02 -1.39 -9.53
N ALA A 99 -5.32 -1.39 -9.22
CA ALA A 99 -6.33 -2.00 -10.08
C ALA A 99 -6.35 -1.38 -11.48
N ALA A 100 -6.18 -0.06 -11.59
CA ALA A 100 -6.11 0.64 -12.87
C ALA A 100 -4.87 0.23 -13.70
N ASN A 101 -3.68 0.21 -13.09
CA ASN A 101 -2.46 -0.23 -13.78
C ASN A 101 -2.52 -1.69 -14.21
N LEU A 102 -3.09 -2.57 -13.38
CA LEU A 102 -3.32 -3.97 -13.76
C LEU A 102 -4.29 -4.09 -14.94
N ALA A 103 -5.35 -3.27 -14.97
CA ALA A 103 -6.30 -3.24 -16.09
C ALA A 103 -5.65 -2.73 -17.40
N LEU A 104 -4.60 -1.91 -17.31
CA LEU A 104 -3.77 -1.49 -18.45
C LEU A 104 -2.75 -2.56 -18.87
N GLY A 105 -2.68 -3.70 -18.18
CA GLY A 105 -1.77 -4.81 -18.51
C GLY A 105 -0.36 -4.66 -17.95
N HIS A 106 -0.13 -3.72 -17.00
CA HIS A 106 1.18 -3.59 -16.37
C HIS A 106 1.51 -4.84 -15.54
N PRO A 107 2.79 -5.27 -15.48
CA PRO A 107 3.22 -6.31 -14.55
C PRO A 107 2.86 -5.96 -13.11
N VAL A 108 2.56 -6.96 -12.27
CA VAL A 108 1.99 -6.73 -10.92
C VAL A 108 2.90 -5.84 -10.07
N LEU A 109 4.21 -6.11 -10.03
CA LEU A 109 5.14 -5.30 -9.25
C LEU A 109 5.18 -3.85 -9.76
N SER A 110 5.27 -3.64 -11.08
CA SER A 110 5.25 -2.31 -11.69
C SER A 110 3.95 -1.57 -11.39
N ALA A 111 2.80 -2.25 -11.45
CA ALA A 111 1.51 -1.66 -11.11
C ALA A 111 1.45 -1.16 -9.65
N ILE A 112 2.09 -1.89 -8.73
CA ILE A 112 2.21 -1.51 -7.31
C ILE A 112 3.19 -0.35 -7.12
N GLU A 113 4.32 -0.36 -7.81
CA GLU A 113 5.32 0.73 -7.80
C GLU A 113 4.73 2.04 -8.33
N ASP A 114 4.04 1.98 -9.47
CA ASP A 114 3.36 3.13 -10.08
C ASP A 114 2.26 3.66 -9.16
N ALA A 115 1.48 2.78 -8.53
CA ALA A 115 0.48 3.17 -7.55
C ALA A 115 1.10 3.82 -6.30
N LYS A 116 2.26 3.33 -5.85
CA LYS A 116 3.00 3.90 -4.72
C LYS A 116 3.51 5.31 -5.04
N LYS A 117 4.04 5.49 -6.25
CA LYS A 117 4.45 6.79 -6.77
C LYS A 117 3.27 7.76 -6.83
N TYR A 118 2.13 7.30 -7.38
CA TYR A 118 0.91 8.08 -7.49
C TYR A 118 0.40 8.56 -6.14
N ILE A 119 0.26 7.66 -5.16
CA ILE A 119 -0.25 8.04 -3.85
C ILE A 119 0.72 8.96 -3.10
N SER A 120 2.03 8.78 -3.26
CA SER A 120 3.02 9.69 -2.65
C SER A 120 2.85 11.13 -3.18
N GLU A 121 2.70 11.31 -4.49
CA GLU A 121 2.46 12.62 -5.08
C GLU A 121 1.07 13.17 -4.74
N ALA A 122 0.03 12.33 -4.64
CA ALA A 122 -1.31 12.74 -4.22
C ALA A 122 -1.35 13.25 -2.77
N ILE A 123 -0.56 12.64 -1.88
CA ILE A 123 -0.39 13.09 -0.50
C ILE A 123 0.41 14.40 -0.46
N LYS A 124 1.51 14.48 -1.22
CA LYS A 124 2.35 15.69 -1.27
C LYS A 124 1.59 16.92 -1.75
N ASN A 125 0.76 16.76 -2.78
CA ASN A 125 -0.01 17.84 -3.39
C ASN A 125 -1.44 17.96 -2.82
N ASN A 126 -1.70 17.43 -1.62
CA ASN A 126 -3.03 17.45 -1.02
C ASN A 126 -3.61 18.89 -0.96
N PRO A 127 -4.92 19.07 -1.18
CA PRO A 127 -5.54 20.40 -1.30
C PRO A 127 -5.78 21.10 0.04
N ASN A 128 -5.34 20.51 1.16
CA ASN A 128 -5.54 20.99 2.52
C ASN A 128 -6.98 21.44 2.84
N LEU A 129 -7.96 20.59 2.51
CA LEU A 129 -9.38 20.87 2.69
C LEU A 129 -9.90 20.36 4.03
N GLY A 130 -10.66 21.20 4.72
CA GLY A 130 -11.35 20.88 5.96
C GLY A 130 -10.50 21.03 7.22
N ASN A 131 -11.12 20.84 8.39
CA ASN A 131 -10.48 20.99 9.70
C ASN A 131 -10.02 19.67 10.33
N GLY A 132 -10.15 18.54 9.62
CA GLY A 132 -9.87 17.19 10.08
C GLY A 132 -8.86 16.44 9.20
N HIS A 133 -9.07 15.13 9.00
CA HIS A 133 -8.30 14.37 8.02
C HIS A 133 -8.83 14.67 6.61
N GLY A 134 -8.21 15.61 5.91
CA GLY A 134 -8.58 15.99 4.55
C GLY A 134 -8.24 14.91 3.50
N PRO A 135 -8.80 15.04 2.29
CA PRO A 135 -8.55 14.10 1.18
C PRO A 135 -7.16 14.30 0.56
N VAL A 136 -6.68 13.28 -0.15
CA VAL A 136 -5.54 13.38 -1.08
C VAL A 136 -5.95 14.02 -2.42
N LEU A 137 -5.00 14.59 -3.16
CA LEU A 137 -5.25 15.10 -4.50
C LEU A 137 -5.23 13.97 -5.53
N HIS A 138 -6.40 13.58 -6.04
CA HIS A 138 -6.51 12.51 -7.02
C HIS A 138 -6.14 12.99 -8.44
N ARG A 139 -6.47 14.23 -8.81
CA ARG A 139 -6.13 14.77 -10.13
C ARG A 139 -4.74 15.39 -10.13
N LEU A 140 -3.72 14.57 -10.31
CA LEU A 140 -2.34 15.03 -10.52
C LEU A 140 -2.17 15.52 -11.97
N GLN A 141 -1.74 16.76 -12.13
CA GLN A 141 -1.47 17.34 -13.45
C GLN A 141 -0.30 16.59 -14.12
N GLY A 142 -0.48 16.18 -15.39
CA GLY A 142 0.55 15.47 -16.17
C GLY A 142 0.72 13.97 -15.84
N TRP A 143 -0.04 13.40 -14.90
CA TRP A 143 0.12 11.98 -14.54
C TRP A 143 -0.22 11.01 -15.67
N GLY A 144 -1.26 11.31 -16.45
CA GLY A 144 -1.67 10.50 -17.60
C GLY A 144 -0.68 10.53 -18.77
N ASP A 145 0.22 11.51 -18.81
CA ASP A 145 1.26 11.65 -19.84
C ASP A 145 2.56 10.93 -19.43
N LEU A 146 2.76 10.66 -18.13
CA LEU A 146 3.92 9.96 -17.56
C LEU A 146 3.76 8.43 -17.48
N ALA A 147 2.53 7.93 -17.65
CA ALA A 147 2.16 6.52 -17.54
C ALA A 147 2.04 5.81 -18.91
N ARG A 148 2.62 6.38 -19.97
CA ARG A 148 2.66 5.81 -21.32
C ARG A 148 4.09 5.47 -21.73
#